data_AF-A0A5R9C8B8-F1
#
_entry.id   AF-A0A5R9C8B8-F1
#
_cell.length_a   1.000
_cell.length_b   1.000
_cell.length_c   1.000
_cell.angle_alpha   90.00
_cell.angle_beta   90.00
_cell.angle_gamma   90.00
#
_symmetry.space_group_name_H-M   'P 1'
#
loop_
_entity.id
_entity.type
_entity.pdbx_description
1 polymer ?
#
loop_
_entity_poly.entity_id
_entity_poly.type
_entity_poly.pdbx_seq_one_letter_code
_entity_poly.pdbx_strand_id
1 'polypeptide(L)'
;MNYYVLHNFIRKNAHFFIYMFLGILIKNALSTSNIKGFKAILFALVVCAAYAASDEFHQYFVPGRTALVTDVFIDSTGSFIGIILYSILDWISGRRSIWQAFWNIKK
;
A
#
# COMPACT_ATOMS: atom_id res chain seq x y z
N MET A 1 -7.47 -5.84 -30.62
CA MET A 1 -6.71 -5.62 -29.36
C MET A 1 -6.41 -6.98 -28.76
N ASN A 2 -5.14 -7.33 -28.53
CA ASN A 2 -4.77 -8.65 -28.02
C ASN A 2 -5.26 -8.83 -26.57
N TYR A 3 -6.10 -9.83 -26.32
CA TYR A 3 -6.68 -10.13 -25.01
C TYR A 3 -5.62 -10.31 -23.91
N TYR A 4 -4.47 -10.89 -24.25
CA TYR A 4 -3.33 -11.03 -23.34
C TYR A 4 -2.78 -9.69 -22.83
N VAL A 5 -2.69 -8.69 -23.71
CA VAL A 5 -2.17 -7.36 -23.37
C VAL A 5 -3.14 -6.66 -22.42
N LEU A 6 -4.44 -6.72 -22.72
CA LEU A 6 -5.48 -6.13 -21.89
C LEU A 6 -5.53 -6.76 -20.49
N HIS A 7 -5.50 -8.10 -20.41
CA HIS A 7 -5.50 -8.82 -19.14
C HIS A 7 -4.28 -8.46 -18.28
N ASN A 8 -3.09 -8.42 -18.87
CA ASN A 8 -1.88 -8.07 -18.12
C ASN A 8 -1.88 -6.59 -17.68
N PHE A 9 -2.44 -5.69 -18.49
CA PHE A 9 -2.59 -4.29 -18.15
C PHE A 9 -3.54 -4.09 -16.97
N ILE A 10 -4.73 -4.71 -17.01
CA ILE A 10 -5.71 -4.64 -15.93
C ILE A 10 -5.11 -5.18 -14.62
N ARG A 11 -4.42 -6.33 -14.68
CA ARG A 11 -3.76 -6.92 -13.50
C ARG A 11 -2.77 -5.94 -12.86
N LYS A 12 -1.84 -5.40 -13.64
CA LYS A 12 -0.79 -4.51 -13.11
C LYS A 12 -1.35 -3.25 -12.46
N ASN A 13 -2.39 -2.66 -13.07
CA ASN A 13 -3.06 -1.50 -12.48
C ASN A 13 -3.82 -1.89 -11.20
N ALA A 14 -4.53 -3.02 -11.21
CA ALA A 14 -5.26 -3.50 -10.03
C ALA A 14 -4.31 -3.73 -8.84
N HIS A 15 -3.18 -4.40 -9.06
CA HIS A 15 -2.16 -4.60 -8.03
C HIS A 15 -1.65 -3.25 -7.51
N PHE A 16 -1.24 -2.33 -8.39
CA PHE A 16 -0.82 -0.99 -7.99
C PHE A 16 -1.84 -0.29 -7.06
N PHE A 17 -3.13 -0.29 -7.40
CA PHE A 17 -4.16 0.33 -6.57
C PHE A 17 -4.36 -0.41 -5.24
N ILE A 18 -4.36 -1.75 -5.25
CA ILE A 18 -4.48 -2.56 -4.03
C ILE A 18 -3.34 -2.25 -3.06
N TYR A 19 -2.10 -2.20 -3.54
CA TYR A 19 -0.94 -1.85 -2.71
C TYR A 19 -0.95 -0.39 -2.26
N MET A 20 -1.48 0.53 -3.06
CA MET A 20 -1.72 1.91 -2.64
C MET A 20 -2.71 1.98 -1.45
N PHE A 21 -3.84 1.28 -1.54
CA PHE A 21 -4.78 1.18 -0.42
C PHE A 21 -4.19 0.48 0.79
N LEU A 22 -3.39 -0.58 0.59
CA LEU A 22 -2.66 -1.25 1.67
C LEU A 22 -1.73 -0.27 2.39
N GLY A 23 -0.95 0.53 1.65
CA GLY A 23 -0.09 1.56 2.23
C GLY A 23 -0.85 2.59 3.08
N ILE A 24 -2.01 3.03 2.61
CA ILE A 24 -2.92 3.93 3.35
C ILE A 24 -3.39 3.27 4.65
N LEU A 25 -3.85 2.01 4.59
CA LEU A 25 -4.38 1.28 5.74
C LEU A 25 -3.30 1.00 6.80
N ILE A 26 -2.11 0.55 6.38
CA ILE A 26 -1.00 0.31 7.31
C ILE A 26 -0.57 1.63 7.96
N LYS A 27 -0.44 2.71 7.18
CA LYS A 27 -0.08 4.01 7.74
C LYS A 27 -1.15 4.54 8.70
N ASN A 28 -2.42 4.28 8.42
CA ASN A 28 -3.54 4.59 9.30
C ASN A 28 -3.45 3.80 10.62
N ALA A 29 -3.29 2.48 10.54
CA ALA A 29 -3.15 1.61 11.71
C ALA A 29 -2.00 2.08 12.62
N LEU A 30 -0.83 2.38 12.03
CA LEU A 30 0.32 2.90 12.76
C LEU A 30 0.04 4.26 13.43
N SER A 31 -0.65 5.17 12.74
CA SER A 31 -1.03 6.46 13.32
C SER A 31 -1.98 6.28 14.51
N THR A 32 -2.93 5.35 14.41
CA THR A 32 -3.85 4.97 15.50
C THR A 32 -3.10 4.36 16.69
N SER A 33 -2.05 3.57 16.45
CA SER A 33 -1.15 3.02 17.47
C SER A 33 -0.11 4.01 18.02
N ASN A 34 -0.28 5.32 17.80
CA ASN A 34 0.66 6.39 18.21
C ASN A 34 2.06 6.33 17.57
N ILE A 35 2.27 5.55 16.51
CA ILE A 35 3.51 5.55 15.74
C ILE A 35 3.41 6.64 14.66
N LYS A 36 4.19 7.72 14.82
CA LYS A 36 4.11 8.93 13.99
C LYS A 36 5.43 9.25 13.28
N GLY A 37 5.34 10.15 12.30
CA GLY A 37 6.50 10.66 11.57
C GLY A 37 7.22 9.61 10.73
N PHE A 38 8.53 9.77 10.56
CA PHE A 38 9.36 8.96 9.68
C PHE A 38 9.37 7.46 10.05
N LYS A 39 9.32 7.13 11.35
CA LYS A 39 9.26 5.73 11.82
C LYS A 39 8.03 5.01 11.27
N ALA A 40 6.89 5.68 11.22
CA ALA A 40 5.65 5.12 10.70
C ALA A 40 5.72 4.89 9.18
N ILE A 41 6.39 5.79 8.46
CA ILE A 41 6.58 5.66 7.00
C ILE A 41 7.50 4.47 6.71
N LEU A 42 8.64 4.38 7.40
CA LEU A 42 9.59 3.29 7.20
C LEU A 42 8.97 1.93 7.54
N PHE A 43 8.25 1.83 8.67
CA PHE A 43 7.60 0.59 9.06
C PHE A 43 6.50 0.19 8.08
N ALA A 44 5.68 1.15 7.62
CA ALA A 44 4.66 0.89 6.61
C ALA A 44 5.27 0.38 5.29
N LEU A 45 6.37 0.99 4.84
CA LEU A 45 7.08 0.55 3.64
C LEU A 45 7.66 -0.85 3.76
N VAL A 46 8.30 -1.17 4.89
CA VAL A 46 8.85 -2.51 5.12
C VAL A 46 7.75 -3.56 5.11
N VAL A 47 6.62 -3.29 5.76
CA VAL A 47 5.47 -4.21 5.78
C VAL A 47 4.88 -4.39 4.38
N CYS A 48 4.68 -3.29 3.63
CA CYS A 48 4.14 -3.38 2.27
C CYS A 48 5.09 -4.09 1.30
N ALA A 49 6.39 -3.83 1.39
CA ALA A 49 7.41 -4.49 0.56
C ALA A 49 7.53 -5.99 0.89
N ALA A 50 7.48 -6.36 2.18
CA ALA A 50 7.46 -7.76 2.59
C ALA A 50 6.19 -8.48 2.10
N TYR A 51 5.04 -7.79 2.13
CA TYR A 51 3.80 -8.32 1.59
C TYR A 51 3.86 -8.49 0.06
N ALA A 52 4.41 -7.52 -0.66
CA ALA A 52 4.61 -7.59 -2.12
C ALA A 52 5.54 -8.75 -2.52
N ALA A 53 6.64 -8.94 -1.78
CA ALA A 53 7.52 -10.08 -1.99
C ALA A 53 6.82 -11.41 -1.71
N SER A 54 5.96 -11.45 -0.68
CA SER A 54 5.17 -12.63 -0.35
C SER A 54 4.13 -12.94 -1.43
N ASP A 55 3.50 -11.94 -2.05
CA ASP A 55 2.53 -12.14 -3.14
C ASP A 55 3.19 -12.74 -4.39
N GLU A 56 4.34 -12.21 -4.81
CA GLU A 56 5.10 -12.77 -5.92
C GLU A 56 5.64 -14.18 -5.61
N PHE A 57 6.02 -14.43 -4.35
CA PHE A 57 6.37 -15.77 -3.90
C PHE A 57 5.17 -16.73 -3.97
N HIS A 58 3.95 -16.30 -3.62
CA HIS A 58 2.74 -17.12 -3.82
C HIS A 58 2.46 -17.34 -5.31
N GLN A 59 2.64 -16.32 -6.16
CA GLN A 59 2.46 -16.45 -7.61
C GLN A 59 3.43 -17.48 -8.23
N TYR A 60 4.63 -17.66 -7.68
CA TYR A 60 5.57 -18.69 -8.13
C TYR A 60 5.01 -20.12 -8.04
N PHE A 61 4.13 -20.40 -7.07
CA PHE A 61 3.50 -21.72 -6.94
C PHE A 61 2.28 -21.92 -7.85
N VAL A 62 1.83 -20.86 -8.54
CA VAL A 62 0.70 -20.93 -9.45
C VAL A 62 1.18 -21.32 -10.85
N PRO A 63 0.77 -22.49 -11.40
CA PRO A 63 1.20 -22.93 -12.72
C PRO A 63 0.77 -21.93 -13.80
N GLY A 64 1.70 -21.57 -14.69
CA GLY A 64 1.46 -20.59 -15.75
C GLY A 64 1.64 -19.12 -15.34
N ARG A 65 2.16 -18.85 -14.13
CA ARG A 65 2.58 -17.53 -13.69
C ARG A 65 4.10 -17.49 -13.47
N THR A 66 4.68 -16.33 -13.75
CA THR A 66 6.11 -16.08 -13.53
C THR A 66 6.23 -14.99 -12.49
N ALA A 67 6.86 -15.30 -11.37
CA ALA A 67 7.20 -14.29 -10.37
C ALA A 67 8.20 -13.31 -10.97
N LEU A 68 7.88 -12.02 -10.91
CA LEU A 68 8.67 -10.96 -11.52
C LEU A 68 9.03 -9.95 -10.44
N VAL A 69 10.34 -9.77 -10.20
CA VAL A 69 10.83 -8.77 -9.24
C VAL A 69 10.35 -7.35 -9.62
N THR A 70 10.12 -7.10 -10.92
CA THR A 70 9.53 -5.84 -11.39
C THR A 70 8.12 -5.61 -10.87
N ASP A 71 7.32 -6.66 -10.65
CA ASP A 71 5.97 -6.53 -10.12
C ASP A 71 6.04 -6.15 -8.62
N VAL A 72 6.98 -6.70 -7.83
CA VAL A 72 7.27 -6.24 -6.45
C VAL A 72 7.62 -4.76 -6.39
N PHE A 73 8.43 -4.27 -7.33
CA PHE A 73 8.80 -2.84 -7.38
C PHE A 73 7.59 -1.96 -7.68
N ILE A 74 6.75 -2.34 -8.66
CA ILE A 74 5.53 -1.59 -9.00
C ILE A 74 4.60 -1.53 -7.79
N ASP A 75 4.38 -2.66 -7.12
CA ASP A 75 3.53 -2.76 -5.94
C ASP A 75 4.08 -1.93 -4.77
N SER A 76 5.39 -1.97 -4.58
CA SER A 76 6.09 -1.11 -3.62
C SER A 76 5.90 0.37 -3.93
N THR A 77 5.96 0.79 -5.20
CA THR A 77 5.70 2.19 -5.58
C THR A 77 4.25 2.62 -5.30
N GLY A 78 3.28 1.73 -5.55
CA GLY A 78 1.88 1.97 -5.20
C GLY A 78 1.72 2.21 -3.71
N SER A 79 2.29 1.33 -2.88
CA SER A 79 2.25 1.49 -1.42
C SER A 79 2.92 2.77 -0.93
N PHE A 80 4.05 3.16 -1.52
CA PHE A 80 4.75 4.40 -1.20
C PHE A 80 3.89 5.63 -1.48
N ILE A 81 3.23 5.67 -2.64
CA ILE A 81 2.29 6.74 -3.00
C ILE A 81 1.13 6.80 -2.00
N GLY A 82 0.56 5.64 -1.63
CA GLY A 82 -0.50 5.57 -0.62
C GLY A 82 -0.07 6.11 0.75
N ILE A 83 1.14 5.77 1.19
CA ILE A 83 1.71 6.25 2.47
C ILE A 83 1.94 7.76 2.43
N ILE A 84 2.46 8.30 1.33
CA ILE A 84 2.65 9.75 1.15
C ILE A 84 1.30 10.46 1.16
N LEU A 85 0.31 9.94 0.41
CA LEU A 85 -1.02 10.54 0.34
C LEU A 85 -1.65 10.63 1.73
N TYR A 86 -1.58 9.54 2.51
CA TYR A 86 -2.05 9.57 3.90
C TYR A 86 -1.28 10.58 4.75
N SER A 87 0.03 10.67 4.59
CA SER A 87 0.87 11.58 5.37
C SER A 87 0.58 13.06 5.05
N ILE A 88 0.30 13.39 3.79
CA ILE A 88 -0.14 14.73 3.36
C ILE A 88 -1.51 15.04 3.97
N LEU A 89 -2.45 14.10 3.90
CA LEU A 89 -3.78 14.26 4.49
C LEU A 89 -3.72 14.49 6.01
N ASP A 90 -2.86 13.74 6.72
CA ASP A 90 -2.63 13.89 8.16
C ASP A 90 -1.98 15.25 8.52
N TRP A 91 -1.09 15.73 7.64
CA TRP A 91 -0.47 17.05 7.76
C TRP A 91 -1.49 18.18 7.58
N ILE A 92 -2.32 18.14 6.53
CA ILE A 92 -3.39 19.12 6.26
C ILE A 92 -4.43 19.12 7.40
N SER A 93 -4.74 17.95 7.96
CA SER A 93 -5.74 17.79 9.02
C SER A 93 -5.26 18.22 10.42
N GLY A 94 -4.04 18.77 10.55
CA GLY A 94 -3.58 19.36 11.81
C GLY A 94 -3.11 18.36 12.88
N ARG A 95 -2.42 17.27 12.48
CA ARG A 95 -1.86 16.21 13.36
C ARG A 95 -2.86 15.35 14.13
N ARG A 96 -4.16 15.51 13.89
CA ARG A 96 -5.15 14.47 14.23
C ARG A 96 -5.27 13.58 13.00
N SER A 97 -4.90 12.31 13.14
CA SER A 97 -5.30 11.27 12.18
C SER A 97 -6.78 11.49 11.88
N ILE A 98 -7.15 11.61 10.60
CA ILE A 98 -8.54 11.85 10.17
C ILE A 98 -9.50 10.89 10.90
N TRP A 99 -9.04 9.68 11.15
CA TRP A 99 -9.76 8.64 11.87
C TRP A 99 -9.78 8.84 13.40
N GLN A 100 -8.71 9.36 14.00
CA GLN A 100 -8.74 9.81 15.40
C GLN A 100 -9.63 11.04 15.60
N ALA A 101 -9.67 11.95 14.63
CA ALA A 101 -10.61 13.07 14.63
C ALA A 101 -12.06 12.54 14.57
N PHE A 102 -12.35 11.64 13.64
CA PHE A 102 -13.66 10.99 13.53
C PHE A 102 -14.05 10.22 14.80
N TRP A 103 -13.13 9.44 15.38
CA TRP A 103 -13.39 8.66 16.61
C TRP A 103 -13.59 9.55 17.84
N ASN A 104 -12.82 10.64 17.97
CA ASN A 104 -13.00 11.61 19.06
C ASN A 104 -14.28 12.44 18.92
N ILE A 105 -14.86 12.60 17.72
CA ILE A 105 -16.16 13.27 17.55
C ILE A 105 -17.32 12.42 18.09
N LYS A 106 -17.15 11.09 18.16
CA LYS A 106 -18.18 10.17 18.70
C LYS A 106 -18.07 9.91 20.19
N LYS A 107 -17.12 10.55 20.88
CA LYS A 107 -16.89 10.39 22.33
C LYS A 107 -17.41 11.62 23.06
#